data_AF-A0A9D4TJ06-F1
#
_entry.id   AF-A0A9D4TJ06-F1
#
_cell.length_a   1.000
_cell.length_b   1.000
_cell.length_c   1.000
_cell.angle_alpha   90.00
_cell.angle_beta   90.00
_cell.angle_gamma   90.00
#
_symmetry.space_group_name_H-M   'P 1'
#
loop_
_entity.id
_entity.type
_entity.pdbx_description
1 polymer ?
#
loop_
_entity_poly.entity_id
_entity_poly.type
_entity_poly.pdbx_seq_one_letter_code
_entity_poly.pdbx_strand_id
1 'polypeptide(L)'
;MAAAEARQVLRTLLRAVDRNITSASGNRQWRDFVLAEARRWEQLGGNADRQMALQQARDYAFLINSVRDHKELLLSYNIGIPVEQREQDMNKRAANMVGLQMPKVLE
;
A
#
# COMPACT_ATOMS: atom_id res chain seq x y z
N MET A 1 -26.75 11.94 3.25
CA MET A 1 -25.63 11.21 3.90
C MET A 1 -24.61 12.19 4.43
N ALA A 2 -23.98 11.86 5.54
CA ALA A 2 -23.13 12.80 6.26
C ALA A 2 -21.83 13.07 5.51
N ALA A 3 -21.51 14.34 5.24
CA ALA A 3 -20.25 14.77 4.65
C ALA A 3 -19.01 14.18 5.37
N ALA A 4 -19.15 13.76 6.64
CA ALA A 4 -18.13 13.05 7.39
C ALA A 4 -17.73 11.70 6.77
N GLU A 5 -18.70 10.93 6.24
CA GLU A 5 -18.44 9.63 5.62
C GLU A 5 -17.63 9.80 4.33
N ALA A 6 -18.05 10.74 3.47
CA ALA A 6 -17.33 11.06 2.24
C ALA A 6 -15.88 11.50 2.49
N ARG A 7 -15.66 12.36 3.49
CA ARG A 7 -14.31 12.77 3.90
C ARG A 7 -13.47 11.60 4.41
N GLN A 8 -14.07 10.68 5.15
CA GLN A 8 -13.37 9.51 5.66
C GLN A 8 -12.95 8.58 4.52
N VAL A 9 -13.86 8.31 3.56
CA VAL A 9 -13.55 7.51 2.36
C VAL A 9 -12.42 8.15 1.55
N LEU A 10 -12.52 9.45 1.28
CA LEU A 10 -11.48 10.18 0.56
C LEU A 10 -10.13 10.10 1.28
N ARG A 11 -10.10 10.26 2.60
CA ARG A 11 -8.88 10.16 3.40
C ARG A 11 -8.26 8.76 3.33
N THR A 12 -9.08 7.72 3.39
CA THR A 12 -8.63 6.33 3.25
C THR A 12 -8.00 6.08 1.89
N LEU A 13 -8.66 6.53 0.81
CA LEU A 13 -8.14 6.38 -0.54
C LEU A 13 -6.83 7.16 -0.75
N LEU A 14 -6.76 8.42 -0.30
CA LEU A 14 -5.53 9.22 -0.39
C LEU A 14 -4.37 8.58 0.36
N ARG A 15 -4.60 8.02 1.55
CA ARG A 15 -3.57 7.27 2.28
C ARG A 15 -3.10 6.03 1.54
N ALA A 16 -4.02 5.29 0.91
CA ALA A 16 -3.67 4.12 0.11
C ALA A 16 -2.81 4.51 -1.10
N VAL A 17 -3.15 5.59 -1.80
CA VAL A 17 -2.37 6.12 -2.93
C VAL A 17 -1.01 6.63 -2.48
N ASP A 18 -0.96 7.45 -1.42
CA ASP A 18 0.30 8.01 -0.92
C ASP A 18 1.28 6.91 -0.48
N ARG A 19 0.78 5.90 0.25
CA ARG A 19 1.60 4.80 0.77
C ARG A 19 2.12 3.88 -0.34
N ASN A 20 1.33 3.62 -1.38
CA ASN A 20 1.63 2.54 -2.33
C ASN A 20 2.10 3.02 -3.71
N ILE A 21 1.70 4.22 -4.15
CA ILE A 21 1.97 4.74 -5.50
C ILE A 21 2.91 5.93 -5.42
N THR A 22 2.58 6.94 -4.60
CA THR A 22 3.35 8.18 -4.50
C THR A 22 4.70 7.95 -3.82
N SER A 23 4.75 7.15 -2.75
CA SER A 23 6.00 6.83 -2.05
C SER A 23 7.04 6.16 -2.95
N ALA A 24 6.60 5.35 -3.91
CA ALA A 24 7.47 4.62 -4.82
C ALA A 24 7.98 5.47 -6.00
N SER A 25 7.24 6.50 -6.40
CA SER A 25 7.51 7.29 -7.63
C SER A 25 7.81 8.77 -7.39
N GLY A 26 7.48 9.31 -6.21
CA GLY A 26 7.47 10.75 -5.94
C GLY A 26 6.40 11.54 -6.71
N ASN A 27 5.64 10.89 -7.60
CA ASN A 27 4.71 11.53 -8.52
C ASN A 27 3.35 11.80 -7.84
N ARG A 28 2.98 13.08 -7.74
CA ARG A 28 1.71 13.54 -7.13
C ARG A 28 0.50 13.44 -8.05
N GLN A 29 0.68 13.13 -9.34
CA GLN A 29 -0.39 13.08 -10.33
C GLN A 29 -1.58 12.22 -9.90
N TRP A 30 -1.33 11.06 -9.27
CA TRP A 30 -2.40 10.18 -8.78
C TRP A 30 -3.17 10.78 -7.62
N ARG A 31 -2.47 11.44 -6.70
CA ARG A 31 -3.09 12.16 -5.59
C ARG A 31 -3.97 13.30 -6.12
N ASP A 32 -3.45 14.08 -7.06
CA ASP A 32 -4.16 15.22 -7.65
C ASP A 32 -5.37 14.77 -8.44
N PHE A 33 -5.27 13.63 -9.16
CA PHE A 33 -6.40 12.99 -9.82
C PHE A 33 -7.51 12.61 -8.84
N VAL A 34 -7.18 11.96 -7.70
CA VAL A 34 -8.18 11.61 -6.68
C VAL A 34 -8.85 12.86 -6.09
N LEU A 35 -8.09 13.94 -5.86
CA LEU A 35 -8.64 15.21 -5.39
C LEU A 35 -9.53 15.91 -6.43
N ALA A 36 -9.21 15.80 -7.72
CA ALA A 36 -10.08 16.28 -8.79
C ALA A 36 -11.38 15.46 -8.86
N GLU A 37 -11.28 14.14 -8.73
CA GLU A 37 -12.42 13.24 -8.73
C GLU A 37 -13.36 13.48 -7.54
N ALA A 38 -12.81 13.68 -6.35
CA ALA A 38 -13.60 14.01 -5.16
C ALA A 38 -14.41 15.30 -5.32
N ARG A 39 -13.84 16.32 -5.98
CA ARG A 39 -14.55 17.58 -6.29
C ARG A 39 -15.70 17.35 -7.28
N ARG A 40 -15.58 16.39 -8.21
CA ARG A 40 -16.67 16.01 -9.11
C ARG A 40 -17.82 15.35 -8.37
N TRP A 41 -17.54 14.55 -7.33
CA TRP A 41 -18.60 13.91 -6.54
C TRP A 41 -19.52 14.92 -5.82
N GLU A 42 -18.96 16.04 -5.37
CA GLU A 42 -19.74 17.13 -4.74
C GLU A 42 -20.70 17.80 -5.74
N GLN A 43 -20.34 17.82 -7.02
CA GLN A 43 -21.14 18.40 -8.10
C GLN A 43 -22.22 17.44 -8.64
N LEU A 44 -22.18 16.15 -8.27
CA LEU A 44 -23.22 15.19 -8.67
C LEU A 44 -24.55 15.59 -8.03
N GLY A 45 -25.61 15.73 -8.84
CA GLY A 45 -26.94 16.13 -8.36
C GLY A 45 -27.70 15.01 -7.63
N GLY A 46 -27.45 13.75 -7.99
CA GLY A 46 -28.16 12.58 -7.48
C GLY A 46 -27.53 11.98 -6.21
N ASN A 47 -28.35 11.66 -5.20
CA ASN A 47 -27.89 10.96 -4.00
C ASN A 47 -27.37 9.54 -4.32
N ALA A 48 -27.98 8.85 -5.29
CA ALA A 48 -27.54 7.53 -5.76
C ALA A 48 -26.17 7.60 -6.44
N ASP A 49 -25.95 8.57 -7.33
CA ASP A 49 -24.67 8.75 -8.03
C ASP A 49 -23.54 9.03 -7.03
N ARG A 50 -23.81 9.83 -5.99
CA ARG A 50 -22.85 10.06 -4.90
C ARG A 50 -22.53 8.79 -4.12
N GLN A 51 -23.52 7.92 -3.86
CA GLN A 51 -23.27 6.62 -3.21
C GLN A 51 -22.38 5.73 -4.07
N MET A 52 -22.67 5.65 -5.37
CA MET A 52 -21.88 4.85 -6.30
C MET A 52 -20.44 5.33 -6.38
N ALA A 53 -20.23 6.65 -6.46
CA ALA A 53 -18.90 7.25 -6.45
C ALA A 53 -18.12 6.95 -5.16
N LEU A 54 -18.78 7.07 -4.00
CA LEU A 54 -18.18 6.73 -2.72
C LEU A 54 -17.86 5.24 -2.59
N GLN A 55 -18.72 4.37 -3.11
CA GLN A 55 -18.47 2.94 -3.12
C GLN A 55 -17.27 2.61 -4.01
N GLN A 56 -17.21 3.17 -5.22
CA GLN A 56 -16.08 3.02 -6.12
C GLN A 56 -14.77 3.46 -5.45
N ALA A 57 -14.78 4.57 -4.71
CA ALA A 57 -13.61 5.03 -3.97
C ALA A 57 -13.17 4.06 -2.85
N ARG A 58 -14.12 3.41 -2.16
CA ARG A 58 -13.84 2.34 -1.19
C ARG A 58 -13.23 1.13 -1.87
N ASP A 59 -13.81 0.70 -2.99
CA ASP A 59 -13.35 -0.48 -3.73
C ASP A 59 -11.93 -0.30 -4.25
N TYR A 60 -11.59 0.90 -4.74
CA TYR A 60 -10.21 1.21 -5.13
C TYR A 60 -9.25 1.26 -3.95
N ALA A 61 -9.65 1.84 -2.81
CA ALA A 61 -8.81 1.85 -1.62
C ALA A 61 -8.55 0.41 -1.13
N PHE A 62 -9.56 -0.45 -1.18
CA PHE A 62 -9.42 -1.88 -0.88
C PHE A 62 -8.46 -2.55 -1.86
N LEU A 63 -8.67 -2.40 -3.17
CA LEU A 63 -7.84 -2.99 -4.22
C LEU A 63 -6.36 -2.62 -4.07
N ILE A 64 -6.05 -1.33 -3.88
CA ILE A 64 -4.67 -0.86 -3.74
C ILE A 64 -3.98 -1.51 -2.55
N ASN A 65 -4.65 -1.59 -1.41
CA ASN A 65 -4.09 -2.22 -0.21
C ASN A 65 -3.95 -3.73 -0.39
N SER A 66 -4.97 -4.42 -0.94
CA SER A 66 -4.89 -5.86 -1.19
C SER A 66 -3.75 -6.23 -2.15
N VAL A 67 -3.51 -5.44 -3.20
CA VAL A 67 -2.37 -5.66 -4.11
C VAL A 67 -1.04 -5.50 -3.37
N ARG A 68 -0.94 -4.51 -2.48
CA ARG A 68 0.25 -4.33 -1.65
C ARG A 68 0.47 -5.51 -0.72
N ASP A 69 -0.57 -5.96 -0.02
CA ASP A 69 -0.49 -7.06 0.94
C ASP A 69 -0.09 -8.36 0.23
N HIS A 70 -0.68 -8.66 -0.93
CA HIS A 70 -0.27 -9.81 -1.74
C HIS A 70 1.18 -9.71 -2.23
N LYS A 71 1.63 -8.51 -2.61
CA LYS A 71 3.04 -8.29 -2.99
C LYS A 71 3.98 -8.56 -1.81
N GLU A 72 3.66 -8.08 -0.61
CA GLU A 72 4.46 -8.33 0.59
C GLU A 72 4.47 -9.82 0.95
N LEU A 73 3.32 -10.50 0.82
CA LEU A 73 3.23 -11.94 1.01
C LEU A 73 4.12 -12.70 0.01
N LEU A 74 4.09 -12.38 -1.27
CA LEU A 74 4.95 -13.01 -2.27
C LEU A 74 6.45 -12.80 -1.96
N LEU A 75 6.83 -11.59 -1.56
CA LEU A 75 8.20 -11.30 -1.17
C LEU A 75 8.62 -12.05 0.12
N SER A 76 7.68 -12.34 1.02
CA SER A 76 7.95 -13.12 2.24
C SER A 76 8.38 -14.56 1.96
N TYR A 77 8.02 -15.12 0.81
CA TYR A 77 8.51 -16.42 0.35
C TYR A 77 9.94 -16.37 -0.22
N ASN A 78 10.63 -15.23 -0.06
CA ASN A 78 11.98 -14.97 -0.55
C ASN A 78 12.07 -15.20 -2.07
N ILE A 79 11.01 -14.83 -2.80
CA ILE A 79 10.97 -14.90 -4.27
C ILE A 79 11.91 -13.79 -4.79
N GLY A 80 12.91 -14.18 -5.58
CA GLY A 80 13.89 -13.24 -6.15
C GLY A 80 15.13 -12.97 -5.29
N ILE A 81 15.28 -13.60 -4.12
CA ILE A 81 16.53 -13.59 -3.34
C ILE A 81 17.39 -14.79 -3.80
N PRO A 82 18.66 -14.58 -4.18
CA PRO A 82 19.59 -15.68 -4.46
C PRO A 82 19.64 -16.68 -3.31
N VAL A 83 19.76 -17.98 -3.62
CA VAL A 83 19.77 -19.05 -2.61
C VAL A 83 20.84 -18.80 -1.54
N GLU A 84 22.03 -18.36 -1.95
CA GLU A 84 23.13 -18.04 -1.03
C GLU A 84 22.78 -16.91 -0.05
N GLN A 85 22.14 -15.84 -0.52
CA GLN A 85 21.71 -14.73 0.35
C GLN A 85 20.60 -15.19 1.31
N ARG A 86 19.66 -16.02 0.83
CA ARG A 86 18.61 -16.61 1.67
C ARG A 86 19.22 -17.46 2.80
N GLU A 87 20.19 -18.30 2.49
CA GLU A 87 20.89 -19.13 3.48
C GLU A 87 21.68 -18.27 4.48
N GLN A 88 22.39 -17.25 4.00
CA GLN A 88 23.09 -16.32 4.89
C GLN A 88 22.15 -15.62 5.87
N ASP A 89 21.00 -15.14 5.41
CA ASP A 89 20.02 -14.46 6.27
C ASP A 89 19.35 -15.42 7.26
N MET A 90 19.06 -16.66 6.84
CA MET A 90 18.61 -17.71 7.76
C MET A 90 19.66 -18.02 8.83
N ASN A 91 20.92 -18.20 8.44
CA ASN A 91 22.01 -18.49 9.36
C ASN A 91 22.24 -17.33 10.35
N LYS A 92 22.18 -16.07 9.88
CA LYS A 92 22.22 -14.88 10.75
C LYS A 92 21.10 -14.88 11.77
N ARG A 93 19.87 -15.17 11.36
CA ARG A 93 18.71 -15.24 12.27
C ARG A 93 18.87 -16.36 13.28
N ALA A 94 19.30 -17.54 12.84
CA ALA A 94 19.54 -18.69 13.70
C ALA A 94 20.62 -18.39 14.76
N ALA A 95 21.73 -17.79 14.35
CA ALA A 95 22.80 -17.37 15.26
C ALA A 95 22.28 -16.36 16.31
N ASN A 96 21.54 -15.32 15.89
CA ASN A 96 21.00 -14.32 16.81
C ASN A 96 20.04 -14.90 17.86
N MET A 97 19.23 -15.91 17.49
CA MET A 97 18.30 -16.56 18.43
C MET A 97 19.02 -17.31 19.57
N VAL A 98 20.25 -17.74 19.34
CA VAL A 98 21.09 -18.41 20.35
C VAL A 98 22.18 -17.49 20.93
N GLY A 99 22.10 -16.18 20.67
CA GLY A 99 23.08 -15.20 21.16
C GLY A 99 24.45 -15.24 20.45
N LEU A 100 24.53 -15.90 19.29
CA LEU A 100 25.73 -15.96 18.46
C LEU A 100 25.68 -14.89 17.36
N GLN A 101 26.86 -14.57 16.80
CA GLN A 101 27.00 -13.67 15.67
C GLN A 101 27.72 -14.38 14.52
N MET A 102 27.37 -14.03 13.28
CA MET A 102 28.06 -14.57 12.11
C MET A 102 29.51 -14.06 12.03
N PRO A 103 30.46 -14.88 11.57
CA PRO A 103 31.83 -14.44 11.33
C PRO A 103 31.87 -13.26 10.35
N LYS A 104 32.72 -12.28 10.60
CA LYS A 104 33.06 -11.27 9.59
C LYS A 104 33.84 -11.97 8.49
N VAL A 105 33.39 -11.84 7.25
CA VAL A 105 34.15 -12.35 6.10
C VAL A 105 35.49 -11.63 6.09
N LEU A 106 36.59 -12.37 6.19
CA LEU A 106 37.92 -11.82 6.03
C LEU A 106 38.08 -11.45 4.55
N GLU A 107 38.39 -10.18 4.27
CA GLU A 107 38.75 -9.71 2.92
C GLU A 107 40.08 -10.31 2.47
#